data_AF-A0A3N5L077-F1
#
_entry.id   AF-A0A3N5L077-F1
#
_cell.length_a   1.000
_cell.length_b   1.000
_cell.length_c   1.000
_cell.angle_alpha   90.00
_cell.angle_beta   90.00
_cell.angle_gamma   90.00
#
_symmetry.space_group_name_H-M   'P 1'
#
loop_
_entity.id
_entity.type
_entity.pdbx_description
1 polymer ?
#
loop_
_entity_poly.entity_id
_entity_poly.type
_entity_poly.pdbx_seq_one_letter_code
_entity_poly.pdbx_strand_id
1 'polypeptide(L)'
;MATGGSSNMKKHMKLYSVLFLITALVFIYQGCSELEDDILAPSRSSGECTLCHGRGDNPNPPKALNGDTSRSNPGVGAHVQHLMATRFSAKVECGECHIPVNNYWDSTHIDRTNPDNRAEITFGPLAKQRIYGGYIPNPQYDANDRSCADVYCHGGFAGGNQMTVKWMEPENVICGSCHGNPVTGNPNPKPFPLYTHDPNNTITTCVDCHRVVMDSSGTFKRTDLHVNGVVNFGQNP
;
A
#
# COMPACT_ATOMS: atom_id res chain seq x y z
N MET A 1 65.61 -68.91 -3.72
CA MET A 1 65.52 -67.76 -4.65
C MET A 1 64.20 -67.06 -4.40
N ALA A 2 64.31 -65.76 -4.08
CA ALA A 2 63.32 -64.69 -3.90
C ALA A 2 61.81 -65.02 -3.79
N THR A 3 61.28 -64.84 -2.58
CA THR A 3 59.88 -64.57 -2.26
C THR A 3 59.56 -63.08 -2.50
N GLY A 4 58.95 -62.74 -3.63
CA GLY A 4 58.53 -61.38 -3.95
C GLY A 4 57.06 -61.33 -4.34
N GLY A 5 56.19 -60.82 -3.47
CA GLY A 5 54.76 -60.69 -3.81
C GLY A 5 53.81 -60.43 -2.64
N SER A 6 54.07 -59.45 -1.76
CA SER A 6 53.10 -59.12 -0.70
C SER A 6 53.05 -57.63 -0.29
N SER A 7 54.07 -56.84 -0.62
CA SER A 7 54.14 -55.45 -0.14
C SER A 7 53.39 -54.43 -1.02
N ASN A 8 53.09 -54.72 -2.29
CA ASN A 8 52.40 -53.78 -3.18
C ASN A 8 50.87 -53.77 -3.00
N MET A 9 50.25 -54.91 -2.70
CA MET A 9 48.79 -55.00 -2.60
C MET A 9 48.22 -54.28 -1.36
N LYS A 10 48.97 -54.28 -0.25
CA LYS A 10 48.59 -53.54 0.98
C LYS A 10 48.76 -52.02 0.84
N LYS A 11 49.66 -51.55 -0.04
CA LYS A 11 49.83 -50.12 -0.34
C LYS A 11 48.71 -49.60 -1.25
N HIS A 12 48.29 -50.38 -2.24
CA HIS A 12 47.16 -50.02 -3.10
C HIS A 12 45.84 -49.96 -2.32
N MET A 13 45.56 -50.91 -1.43
CA MET A 13 44.31 -50.92 -0.66
C MET A 13 44.19 -49.74 0.32
N LYS A 14 45.31 -49.30 0.93
CA LYS A 14 45.33 -48.07 1.76
C LYS A 14 45.15 -46.79 0.95
N LEU A 15 45.65 -46.74 -0.29
CA LEU A 15 45.48 -45.58 -1.16
C LEU A 15 44.00 -45.40 -1.59
N TYR A 16 43.32 -46.50 -1.92
CA TYR A 16 41.90 -46.46 -2.31
C TYR A 16 40.98 -46.11 -1.14
N SER A 17 41.27 -46.54 0.09
CA SER A 17 40.49 -46.17 1.28
C SER A 17 40.65 -44.70 1.67
N VAL A 18 41.84 -44.12 1.50
CA VAL A 18 42.08 -42.68 1.74
C VAL A 18 41.44 -41.82 0.64
N LEU A 19 41.44 -42.29 -0.61
CA LEU A 19 40.80 -41.59 -1.72
C LEU A 19 39.26 -41.58 -1.60
N PHE A 20 38.66 -42.67 -1.12
CA PHE A 20 37.20 -42.77 -0.90
C PHE A 20 36.70 -41.90 0.27
N LEU A 21 37.51 -41.76 1.33
CA LEU A 21 37.23 -40.85 2.44
C LEU A 21 37.36 -39.37 2.02
N ILE A 22 38.32 -39.04 1.16
CA ILE A 22 38.47 -37.69 0.61
C ILE A 22 37.30 -37.31 -0.29
N THR A 23 36.82 -38.22 -1.15
CA THR A 23 35.67 -37.94 -2.02
C THR A 23 34.37 -37.81 -1.23
N ALA A 24 34.16 -38.63 -0.19
CA ALA A 24 32.97 -38.51 0.67
C ALA A 24 32.96 -37.21 1.50
N LEU A 25 34.13 -36.73 1.94
CA LEU A 25 34.26 -35.44 2.63
C LEU A 25 34.02 -34.24 1.70
N VAL A 26 34.42 -34.33 0.42
CA VAL A 26 34.17 -33.27 -0.59
C VAL A 26 32.67 -33.16 -0.93
N PHE A 27 31.94 -34.27 -1.00
CA PHE A 27 30.48 -34.24 -1.20
C PHE A 27 29.69 -33.76 0.03
N ILE A 28 30.22 -33.92 1.25
CA ILE A 28 29.62 -33.35 2.47
C ILE A 28 29.90 -31.84 2.56
N TYR A 29 31.05 -31.38 2.07
CA TYR A 29 31.40 -29.95 2.04
C TYR A 29 30.59 -29.17 0.99
N GLN A 30 30.40 -29.74 -0.20
CA GLN A 30 29.57 -29.13 -1.25
C GLN A 30 28.06 -29.12 -0.93
N GLY A 31 27.58 -30.02 -0.07
CA GLY A 31 26.20 -30.00 0.40
C GLY A 31 25.90 -28.99 1.52
N CYS A 32 26.93 -28.46 2.20
CA CYS A 32 26.77 -27.42 3.22
C CYS A 32 27.05 -26.00 2.70
N SER A 33 27.87 -25.85 1.64
CA SER A 33 28.17 -24.53 1.07
C SER A 33 27.03 -23.92 0.26
N GLU A 34 25.99 -24.69 -0.12
CA GLU A 34 24.79 -24.14 -0.78
C GLU A 34 23.76 -23.55 0.21
N LEU A 35 24.04 -23.56 1.52
CA LEU A 35 23.17 -22.95 2.55
C LEU A 35 23.72 -21.63 3.14
N GLU A 36 24.93 -21.21 2.77
CA GLU A 36 25.59 -20.04 3.37
C GLU A 36 25.75 -18.84 2.41
N ASP A 37 25.51 -19.01 1.11
CA ASP A 37 25.61 -17.90 0.13
C ASP A 37 24.45 -16.89 0.19
N ASP A 38 23.48 -17.08 1.09
CA ASP A 38 22.38 -16.12 1.31
C ASP A 38 22.69 -15.08 2.42
N ILE A 39 23.89 -15.10 3.01
CA ILE A 39 24.28 -14.22 4.13
C ILE A 39 25.01 -12.94 3.68
N LEU A 40 25.40 -12.82 2.41
CA LEU A 40 26.07 -11.62 1.88
C LEU A 40 25.31 -10.92 0.73
N ALA A 41 23.99 -11.10 0.64
CA ALA A 41 23.17 -10.17 -0.13
C ALA A 41 23.19 -8.78 0.55
N PRO A 42 23.41 -7.69 -0.19
CA PRO A 42 23.43 -6.34 0.38
C PRO A 42 22.07 -6.04 1.01
N SER A 43 22.07 -5.76 2.33
CA SER A 43 20.94 -5.26 3.13
C SER A 43 19.54 -5.75 2.74
N ARG A 44 18.95 -6.68 3.50
CA ARG A 44 17.47 -6.81 3.56
C ARG A 44 16.88 -5.55 4.20
N SER A 45 16.91 -4.43 3.50
CA SER A 45 16.29 -3.15 3.89
C SER A 45 14.88 -2.98 3.31
N SER A 46 14.23 -4.06 2.88
CA SER A 46 12.85 -4.10 2.37
C SER A 46 12.24 -5.53 2.39
N GLY A 47 12.81 -6.45 3.19
CA GLY A 47 12.72 -7.90 2.96
C GLY A 47 11.84 -8.76 3.89
N GLU A 48 11.14 -8.21 4.89
CA GLU A 48 10.23 -9.02 5.72
C GLU A 48 8.77 -8.96 5.24
N CYS A 49 8.29 -7.78 4.86
CA CYS A 49 6.91 -7.62 4.38
C CYS A 49 6.70 -8.24 2.99
N THR A 50 7.69 -8.12 2.11
CA THR A 50 7.63 -8.61 0.72
C THR A 50 7.62 -10.13 0.60
N LEU A 51 8.01 -10.85 1.66
CA LEU A 51 7.85 -12.31 1.76
C LEU A 51 6.37 -12.72 1.61
N CYS A 52 5.46 -11.93 2.18
CA CYS A 52 4.02 -12.20 2.19
C CYS A 52 3.22 -11.25 1.30
N HIS A 53 3.61 -9.98 1.24
CA HIS A 53 2.81 -8.88 0.67
C HIS A 53 3.34 -8.35 -0.67
N GLY A 54 4.24 -9.01 -1.40
CA GLY A 54 4.66 -8.41 -2.68
C GLY A 54 5.67 -9.16 -3.54
N ARG A 55 6.06 -8.53 -4.63
CA ARG A 55 7.17 -8.96 -5.50
C ARG A 55 8.03 -7.74 -5.80
N GLY A 56 9.33 -7.84 -5.57
CA GLY A 56 10.26 -6.71 -5.67
C GLY A 56 10.34 -5.93 -4.36
N ASP A 57 10.71 -4.65 -4.43
CA ASP A 57 11.10 -3.86 -3.25
C ASP A 57 9.93 -3.14 -2.56
N ASN A 58 8.69 -3.35 -3.02
CA ASN A 58 7.50 -2.68 -2.50
C ASN A 58 6.41 -3.69 -2.10
N PRO A 59 5.98 -3.73 -0.81
CA PRO A 59 4.88 -4.58 -0.35
C PRO A 59 3.48 -4.07 -0.76
N ASN A 60 3.38 -3.06 -1.63
CA ASN A 60 2.13 -2.59 -2.19
C ASN A 60 2.18 -2.44 -3.73
N PRO A 61 1.08 -2.70 -4.46
CA PRO A 61 -0.09 -3.42 -3.96
C PRO A 61 0.30 -4.87 -3.63
N PRO A 62 -0.30 -5.48 -2.59
CA PRO A 62 0.05 -6.84 -2.25
C PRO A 62 -0.38 -7.81 -3.33
N LYS A 63 0.38 -8.90 -3.47
CA LYS A 63 -0.12 -10.14 -4.05
C LYS A 63 -0.63 -11.01 -2.89
N ALA A 64 -1.55 -11.93 -3.17
CA ALA A 64 -1.96 -12.88 -2.16
C ALA A 64 -0.81 -13.84 -1.81
N LEU A 65 -0.88 -14.48 -0.63
CA LEU A 65 0.14 -15.42 -0.13
C LEU A 65 0.38 -16.61 -1.07
N ASN A 66 -0.63 -17.00 -1.85
CA ASN A 66 -0.54 -18.04 -2.87
C ASN A 66 0.01 -17.54 -4.23
N GLY A 67 0.44 -16.28 -4.30
CA GLY A 67 0.97 -15.63 -5.50
C GLY A 67 -0.08 -15.05 -6.43
N ASP A 68 -1.37 -15.14 -6.10
CA ASP A 68 -2.46 -14.60 -6.92
C ASP A 68 -2.41 -13.06 -6.99
N THR A 69 -2.74 -12.54 -8.17
CA THR A 69 -2.78 -11.11 -8.49
C THR A 69 -4.17 -10.68 -9.00
N SER A 70 -5.14 -11.59 -9.00
CA SER A 70 -6.52 -11.31 -9.42
C SER A 70 -7.22 -10.38 -8.42
N ARG A 71 -8.01 -9.43 -8.94
CA ARG A 71 -8.83 -8.52 -8.12
C ARG A 71 -9.99 -9.22 -7.41
N SER A 72 -10.27 -10.48 -7.74
CA SER A 72 -11.21 -11.29 -6.98
C SER A 72 -10.65 -11.77 -5.63
N ASN A 73 -9.32 -11.72 -5.46
CA ASN A 73 -8.63 -12.22 -4.28
C ASN A 73 -8.48 -11.11 -3.22
N PRO A 74 -8.95 -11.31 -1.98
CA PRO A 74 -8.84 -10.30 -0.92
C PRO A 74 -7.39 -9.97 -0.51
N GLY A 75 -6.42 -10.84 -0.81
CA GLY A 75 -5.00 -10.61 -0.54
C GLY A 75 -4.31 -9.70 -1.57
N VAL A 76 -5.02 -9.25 -2.61
CA VAL A 76 -4.54 -8.24 -3.55
C VAL A 76 -5.10 -6.87 -3.13
N GLY A 77 -4.69 -5.73 -3.70
CA GLY A 77 -5.35 -4.44 -3.43
C GLY A 77 -5.05 -3.37 -4.47
N ALA A 78 -5.86 -2.31 -4.54
CA ALA A 78 -5.67 -1.20 -5.51
C ALA A 78 -4.97 0.05 -4.92
N HIS A 79 -4.62 0.02 -3.63
CA HIS A 79 -4.23 1.20 -2.83
C HIS A 79 -2.92 1.91 -3.24
N VAL A 80 -2.08 1.30 -4.08
CA VAL A 80 -0.81 1.92 -4.54
C VAL A 80 -1.03 3.25 -5.24
N GLN A 81 -2.20 3.45 -5.86
CA GLN A 81 -2.51 4.67 -6.59
C GLN A 81 -2.53 5.91 -5.68
N HIS A 82 -2.82 5.75 -4.40
CA HIS A 82 -2.82 6.85 -3.43
C HIS A 82 -1.41 7.29 -3.03
N LEU A 83 -0.42 6.41 -3.16
CA LEU A 83 0.98 6.72 -2.84
C LEU A 83 1.67 7.53 -3.95
N MET A 84 0.96 7.83 -5.04
CA MET A 84 1.43 8.65 -6.15
C MET A 84 0.70 9.99 -6.15
N ALA A 85 1.44 11.08 -6.38
CA ALA A 85 0.82 12.37 -6.62
C ALA A 85 0.05 12.35 -7.95
N THR A 86 -1.04 13.10 -8.00
CA THR A 86 -1.86 13.27 -9.20
C THR A 86 -1.90 14.75 -9.60
N ARG A 87 -2.56 15.05 -10.72
CA ARG A 87 -2.87 16.45 -11.08
C ARG A 87 -3.86 17.12 -10.12
N PHE A 88 -4.50 16.37 -9.22
CA PHE A 88 -5.53 16.86 -8.31
C PHE A 88 -5.07 16.92 -6.86
N SER A 89 -4.14 16.05 -6.44
CA SER A 89 -3.70 15.92 -5.04
C SER A 89 -2.22 15.56 -4.95
N ALA A 90 -1.59 15.90 -3.83
CA ALA A 90 -0.31 15.30 -3.45
C ALA A 90 -0.46 13.79 -3.22
N LYS A 91 0.69 13.11 -3.06
CA LYS A 91 0.70 11.72 -2.57
C LYS A 91 0.06 11.66 -1.19
N VAL A 92 -0.67 10.59 -0.92
CA VAL A 92 -1.29 10.30 0.37
C VAL A 92 -0.47 9.18 1.01
N GLU A 93 0.11 9.45 2.18
CA GLU A 93 0.88 8.44 2.92
C GLU A 93 -0.07 7.35 3.45
N CYS A 94 0.41 6.12 3.62
CA CYS A 94 -0.39 5.00 4.12
C CYS A 94 -1.15 5.36 5.41
N GLY A 95 -0.45 6.07 6.31
CA GLY A 95 -0.94 6.51 7.62
C GLY A 95 -2.18 7.39 7.61
N GLU A 96 -2.47 8.04 6.49
CA GLU A 96 -3.62 8.91 6.34
C GLU A 96 -4.93 8.11 6.18
N CYS A 97 -4.85 6.93 5.57
CA CYS A 97 -5.99 6.04 5.39
C CYS A 97 -6.17 5.14 6.62
N HIS A 98 -5.12 4.43 7.01
CA HIS A 98 -5.09 3.55 8.16
C HIS A 98 -3.71 3.57 8.82
N ILE A 99 -3.64 3.21 10.09
CA ILE A 99 -2.38 3.06 10.79
C ILE A 99 -1.59 1.94 10.09
N PRO A 100 -0.37 2.20 9.58
CA PRO A 100 0.43 1.18 8.91
C PRO A 100 0.92 0.17 9.94
N VAL A 101 1.01 -1.09 9.53
CA VAL A 101 1.70 -2.12 10.30
C VAL A 101 3.20 -1.96 10.08
N ASN A 102 3.97 -2.02 11.15
CA ASN A 102 5.42 -1.90 11.13
C ASN A 102 6.10 -3.24 11.40
N ASN A 103 5.41 -4.19 12.07
CA ASN A 103 5.98 -5.48 12.43
C ASN A 103 5.04 -6.65 12.16
N TYR A 104 5.64 -7.83 12.01
CA TYR A 104 4.92 -9.10 11.89
C TYR A 104 3.97 -9.36 13.06
N TRP A 105 4.35 -8.94 14.27
CA TRP A 105 3.60 -9.19 15.51
C TRP A 105 2.63 -8.07 15.91
N ASP A 106 2.44 -7.05 15.07
CA ASP A 106 1.47 -6.00 15.38
C ASP A 106 0.09 -6.64 15.51
N SER A 107 -0.65 -6.27 16.55
CA SER A 107 -1.98 -6.83 16.85
C SER A 107 -3.02 -6.52 15.78
N THR A 108 -2.73 -5.56 14.88
CA THR A 108 -3.55 -5.21 13.72
C THR A 108 -3.07 -5.87 12.41
N HIS A 109 -2.02 -6.70 12.48
CA HIS A 109 -1.46 -7.41 11.33
C HIS A 109 -1.81 -8.90 11.35
N ILE A 110 -1.39 -9.60 12.39
CA ILE A 110 -1.74 -11.00 12.64
C ILE A 110 -2.26 -11.08 14.07
N ASP A 111 -3.57 -11.06 14.24
CA ASP A 111 -4.18 -11.23 15.55
C ASP A 111 -3.96 -12.67 16.05
N ARG A 112 -3.16 -12.81 17.11
CA ARG A 112 -2.90 -14.08 17.80
C ARG A 112 -3.91 -14.38 18.90
N THR A 113 -4.65 -13.37 19.34
CA THR A 113 -5.61 -13.44 20.44
C THR A 113 -7.00 -13.82 19.95
N ASN A 114 -7.40 -13.38 18.76
CA ASN A 114 -8.60 -13.82 18.07
C ASN A 114 -8.33 -14.06 16.57
N PRO A 115 -7.66 -15.17 16.21
CA PRO A 115 -7.22 -15.42 14.84
C PRO A 115 -8.40 -15.70 13.92
N ASP A 116 -8.83 -14.68 13.17
CA ASP A 116 -9.80 -14.81 12.07
C ASP A 116 -9.11 -14.82 10.67
N ASN A 117 -7.77 -14.79 10.66
CA ASN A 117 -6.89 -14.67 9.49
C ASN A 117 -7.10 -13.39 8.67
N ARG A 118 -7.56 -12.31 9.30
CA ARG A 118 -7.71 -11.00 8.68
C ARG A 118 -6.85 -9.98 9.43
N ALA A 119 -6.44 -8.93 8.72
CA ALA A 119 -5.79 -7.78 9.34
C ALA A 119 -6.85 -6.75 9.74
N GLU A 120 -6.66 -6.12 10.89
CA GLU A 120 -7.57 -5.11 11.41
C GLU A 120 -7.26 -3.73 10.85
N ILE A 121 -8.27 -3.06 10.30
CA ILE A 121 -8.13 -1.69 9.81
C ILE A 121 -8.43 -0.71 10.93
N THR A 122 -7.38 -0.07 11.45
CA THR A 122 -7.54 1.13 12.28
C THR A 122 -7.35 2.36 11.42
N PHE A 123 -8.42 3.08 11.11
CA PHE A 123 -8.37 4.25 10.22
C PHE A 123 -7.51 5.40 10.78
N GLY A 124 -6.76 6.02 9.87
CA GLY A 124 -5.89 7.16 10.11
C GLY A 124 -6.65 8.48 10.33
N PRO A 125 -5.93 9.56 10.65
CA PRO A 125 -6.54 10.84 10.97
C PRO A 125 -7.26 11.47 9.76
N LEU A 126 -6.65 11.48 8.57
CA LEU A 126 -7.26 12.11 7.39
C LEU A 126 -8.49 11.34 6.89
N ALA A 127 -8.52 10.01 7.00
CA ALA A 127 -9.74 9.23 6.73
C ALA A 127 -10.94 9.69 7.58
N LYS A 128 -10.67 10.18 8.80
CA LYS A 128 -11.64 10.69 9.77
C LYS A 128 -11.81 12.21 9.73
N GLN A 129 -11.26 12.86 8.71
CA GLN A 129 -11.16 14.31 8.67
C GLN A 129 -12.53 14.98 8.72
N ARG A 130 -12.68 15.89 9.68
CA ARG A 130 -13.87 16.72 9.82
C ARG A 130 -13.70 18.01 9.05
N ILE A 131 -14.49 18.18 8.00
CA ILE A 131 -14.60 19.47 7.29
C ILE A 131 -15.72 20.32 7.90
N TYR A 132 -15.67 21.62 7.66
CA TYR A 132 -16.78 22.55 7.93
C TYR A 132 -18.13 22.00 7.44
N GLY A 133 -19.20 22.32 8.17
CA GLY A 133 -20.53 21.72 7.96
C GLY A 133 -20.90 20.64 8.99
N GLY A 134 -19.97 20.30 9.89
CA GLY A 134 -20.27 19.56 11.11
C GLY A 134 -20.33 18.04 10.96
N TYR A 135 -20.24 17.52 9.74
CA TYR A 135 -20.16 16.09 9.47
C TYR A 135 -18.85 15.50 10.01
N ILE A 136 -18.97 14.44 10.80
CA ILE A 136 -17.84 13.67 11.31
C ILE A 136 -17.92 12.31 10.64
N PRO A 137 -17.03 12.00 9.68
CA PRO A 137 -17.01 10.67 9.09
C PRO A 137 -16.68 9.63 10.16
N ASN A 138 -17.31 8.47 10.04
CA ASN A 138 -17.02 7.27 10.79
C ASN A 138 -16.56 6.16 9.83
N PRO A 139 -15.31 6.22 9.32
CA PRO A 139 -14.80 5.28 8.33
C PRO A 139 -14.95 3.83 8.77
N GLN A 140 -15.57 3.01 7.92
CA GLN A 140 -15.76 1.58 8.15
C GLN A 140 -15.15 0.76 7.03
N TYR A 141 -14.65 -0.42 7.37
CA TYR A 141 -14.29 -1.48 6.43
C TYR A 141 -15.14 -2.72 6.69
N ASP A 142 -15.91 -3.14 5.69
CA ASP A 142 -16.61 -4.42 5.69
C ASP A 142 -15.71 -5.48 5.07
N ALA A 143 -15.20 -6.41 5.88
CA ALA A 143 -14.30 -7.46 5.42
C ALA A 143 -14.99 -8.54 4.57
N ASN A 144 -16.31 -8.71 4.65
CA ASN A 144 -17.05 -9.66 3.83
C ASN A 144 -17.28 -9.09 2.42
N ASP A 145 -17.67 -7.83 2.38
CA ASP A 145 -17.92 -7.11 1.13
C ASP A 145 -16.65 -6.50 0.52
N ARG A 146 -15.57 -6.44 1.30
CA ARG A 146 -14.27 -5.82 0.98
C ARG A 146 -14.45 -4.38 0.55
N SER A 147 -15.27 -3.66 1.30
CA SER A 147 -15.68 -2.30 0.95
C SER A 147 -15.38 -1.31 2.08
N CYS A 148 -15.05 -0.09 1.66
CA CYS A 148 -14.82 1.03 2.55
C CYS A 148 -16.00 2.00 2.41
N ALA A 149 -16.54 2.44 3.54
CA ALA A 149 -17.64 3.38 3.60
C ALA A 149 -17.35 4.50 4.59
N ASP A 150 -17.99 5.65 4.35
CA ASP A 150 -17.92 6.83 5.22
C ASP A 150 -16.49 7.33 5.51
N VAL A 151 -15.61 7.21 4.51
CA VAL A 151 -14.26 7.75 4.53
C VAL A 151 -14.27 9.17 3.98
N TYR A 152 -13.56 10.10 4.62
CA TYR A 152 -13.42 11.49 4.15
C TYR A 152 -13.10 11.59 2.64
N CYS A 153 -12.05 10.90 2.19
CA CYS A 153 -11.62 10.92 0.78
C CYS A 153 -12.66 10.32 -0.19
N HIS A 154 -13.53 9.45 0.30
CA HIS A 154 -14.63 8.85 -0.46
C HIS A 154 -15.96 9.58 -0.23
N GLY A 155 -15.90 10.88 0.05
CA GLY A 155 -17.08 11.75 0.14
C GLY A 155 -17.77 11.77 1.51
N GLY A 156 -17.15 11.20 2.54
CA GLY A 156 -17.60 11.26 3.94
C GLY A 156 -17.41 12.65 4.56
N PHE A 157 -18.06 13.67 4.02
CA PHE A 157 -18.07 15.03 4.57
C PHE A 157 -19.35 15.78 4.18
N ALA A 158 -19.59 16.92 4.82
CA ALA A 158 -20.79 17.71 4.58
C ALA A 158 -20.89 18.18 3.12
N GLY A 159 -21.93 17.74 2.41
CA GLY A 159 -22.10 18.02 0.98
C GLY A 159 -21.14 17.26 0.06
N GLY A 160 -20.50 16.20 0.58
CA GLY A 160 -19.77 15.22 -0.23
C GLY A 160 -20.71 14.22 -0.89
N ASN A 161 -20.24 13.63 -1.97
CA ASN A 161 -20.86 12.48 -2.62
C ASN A 161 -20.31 11.23 -1.95
N GLN A 162 -21.00 10.77 -0.92
CA GLN A 162 -20.57 9.59 -0.17
C GLN A 162 -20.57 8.36 -1.08
N MET A 163 -19.42 7.71 -1.18
CA MET A 163 -19.21 6.50 -1.97
C MET A 163 -18.82 5.35 -1.06
N THR A 164 -19.36 4.18 -1.38
CA THR A 164 -18.85 2.90 -0.89
C THR A 164 -17.96 2.32 -1.98
N VAL A 165 -16.65 2.20 -1.69
CA VAL A 165 -15.65 1.76 -2.68
C VAL A 165 -15.14 0.37 -2.34
N LYS A 166 -14.64 -0.37 -3.34
CA LYS A 166 -14.06 -1.70 -3.13
C LYS A 166 -12.54 -1.63 -2.92
N TRP A 167 -12.04 -2.33 -1.92
CA TRP A 167 -10.60 -2.47 -1.62
C TRP A 167 -9.74 -2.93 -2.83
N MET A 168 -10.38 -3.73 -3.69
CA MET A 168 -9.79 -4.38 -4.85
C MET A 168 -9.89 -3.61 -6.16
N GLU A 169 -10.85 -2.70 -6.28
CA GLU A 169 -11.15 -2.08 -7.56
C GLU A 169 -10.46 -0.72 -7.66
N PRO A 170 -9.61 -0.50 -8.67
CA PRO A 170 -9.09 0.81 -8.95
C PRO A 170 -10.23 1.67 -9.51
N GLU A 171 -10.92 2.38 -8.63
CA GLU A 171 -11.87 3.38 -9.05
C GLU A 171 -11.12 4.61 -9.59
N ASN A 172 -11.56 5.11 -10.75
CA ASN A 172 -11.04 6.35 -11.28
C ASN A 172 -11.74 7.52 -10.59
N VAL A 173 -11.02 8.21 -9.70
CA VAL A 173 -11.46 9.48 -9.12
C VAL A 173 -11.56 10.52 -10.24
N ILE A 174 -12.77 10.95 -10.54
CA ILE A 174 -13.08 12.01 -11.52
C ILE A 174 -13.82 13.15 -10.83
N CYS A 175 -13.80 14.35 -11.39
CA CYS A 175 -14.61 15.45 -10.86
C CYS A 175 -16.08 15.00 -10.76
N GLY A 176 -16.69 15.16 -9.58
CA GLY A 176 -18.03 14.65 -9.30
C GLY A 176 -18.05 13.41 -8.41
N SER A 177 -16.92 12.69 -8.25
CA SER A 177 -16.90 11.49 -7.42
C SER A 177 -16.92 11.82 -5.93
N CYS A 178 -16.14 12.80 -5.47
CA CYS A 178 -16.04 13.15 -4.05
C CYS A 178 -17.01 14.27 -3.65
N HIS A 179 -17.24 15.23 -4.54
CA HIS A 179 -18.18 16.33 -4.35
C HIS A 179 -18.74 16.79 -5.68
N GLY A 180 -19.68 17.72 -5.65
CA GLY A 180 -20.32 18.31 -6.83
C GLY A 180 -19.41 18.55 -8.01
N ASN A 181 -19.92 18.24 -9.20
CA ASN A 181 -19.33 18.61 -10.47
C ASN A 181 -20.30 19.59 -11.13
N PRO A 182 -19.87 20.83 -11.36
CA PRO A 182 -20.75 21.83 -11.96
C PRO A 182 -21.20 21.48 -13.38
N VAL A 183 -20.43 20.66 -14.11
CA VAL A 183 -20.80 20.15 -15.44
C VAL A 183 -21.98 19.16 -15.36
N THR A 184 -22.14 18.44 -14.24
CA THR A 184 -23.20 17.45 -14.05
C THR A 184 -24.34 17.94 -13.16
N GLY A 185 -24.28 19.18 -12.65
CA GLY A 185 -25.30 19.79 -11.79
C GLY A 185 -25.33 19.29 -10.34
N ASN A 186 -24.32 18.52 -9.92
CA ASN A 186 -24.23 18.04 -8.54
C ASN A 186 -23.68 19.15 -7.63
N PRO A 187 -24.32 19.50 -6.50
CA PRO A 187 -23.91 20.63 -5.66
C PRO A 187 -22.49 20.49 -5.14
N ASN A 188 -21.66 21.52 -5.37
CA ASN A 188 -20.36 21.65 -4.74
C ASN A 188 -20.52 21.63 -3.19
N PRO A 189 -19.49 21.20 -2.43
CA PRO A 189 -19.57 21.15 -0.98
C PRO A 189 -20.01 22.52 -0.45
N LYS A 190 -20.94 22.59 0.49
CA LYS A 190 -21.29 23.88 1.13
C LYS A 190 -20.24 24.13 2.21
N PRO A 191 -19.23 24.98 1.98
CA PRO A 191 -18.13 25.07 2.91
C PRO A 191 -18.53 25.91 4.15
N PHE A 192 -19.64 26.62 4.08
CA PHE A 192 -20.12 27.50 5.15
C PHE A 192 -21.62 27.80 5.01
N PRO A 193 -22.37 28.01 6.12
CA PRO A 193 -23.76 28.46 6.03
C PRO A 193 -23.95 29.84 5.37
N LEU A 194 -22.87 30.65 5.22
CA LEU A 194 -22.94 31.99 4.62
C LEU A 194 -22.64 32.04 3.12
N TYR A 195 -22.07 30.99 2.52
CA TYR A 195 -21.73 30.97 1.09
C TYR A 195 -22.16 29.66 0.45
N THR A 196 -23.16 29.75 -0.42
CA THR A 196 -23.55 28.67 -1.33
C THR A 196 -22.75 28.77 -2.62
N HIS A 197 -22.16 27.66 -3.06
CA HIS A 197 -21.62 27.59 -4.41
C HIS A 197 -22.73 27.78 -5.44
N ASP A 198 -22.50 28.66 -6.42
CA ASP A 198 -23.36 28.78 -7.59
C ASP A 198 -23.30 27.47 -8.38
N PRO A 199 -24.44 26.83 -8.69
CA PRO A 199 -24.48 25.61 -9.51
C PRO A 199 -23.90 25.80 -10.93
N ASN A 200 -23.80 27.04 -11.42
CA ASN A 200 -23.24 27.38 -12.74
C ASN A 200 -21.74 27.66 -12.71
N ASN A 201 -21.07 27.53 -11.57
CA ASN A 201 -19.62 27.60 -11.53
C ASN A 201 -19.02 26.60 -12.52
N THR A 202 -17.79 26.79 -12.95
CA THR A 202 -17.06 25.78 -13.73
C THR A 202 -15.66 25.66 -13.17
N ILE A 203 -14.88 24.67 -13.62
CA ILE A 203 -13.51 24.49 -13.11
C ILE A 203 -12.66 25.76 -13.25
N THR A 204 -12.93 26.63 -14.24
CA THR A 204 -12.20 27.89 -14.44
C THR A 204 -12.69 29.03 -13.55
N THR A 205 -13.90 28.98 -12.98
CA THR A 205 -14.42 30.02 -12.06
C THR A 205 -14.08 29.74 -10.59
N CYS A 206 -13.69 28.50 -10.26
CA CYS A 206 -13.28 28.17 -8.90
C CYS A 206 -12.10 29.01 -8.41
N VAL A 207 -11.24 29.51 -9.32
CA VAL A 207 -10.12 30.41 -8.99
C VAL A 207 -10.57 31.69 -8.30
N ASP A 208 -11.78 32.20 -8.58
CA ASP A 208 -12.27 33.48 -8.05
C ASP A 208 -12.27 33.49 -6.51
N CYS A 209 -12.58 32.33 -5.91
CA CYS A 209 -12.55 32.11 -4.46
C CYS A 209 -11.37 31.24 -4.02
N HIS A 210 -10.98 30.21 -4.78
CA HIS A 210 -9.94 29.23 -4.42
C HIS A 210 -8.57 29.50 -5.07
N ARG A 211 -8.25 30.77 -5.36
CA ARG A 211 -6.99 31.18 -6.01
C ARG A 211 -5.69 30.73 -5.35
N VAL A 212 -5.71 30.24 -4.11
CA VAL A 212 -4.51 29.67 -3.45
C VAL A 212 -4.20 28.29 -4.02
N VAL A 213 -5.23 27.50 -4.33
CA VAL A 213 -5.13 26.09 -4.73
C VAL A 213 -5.00 25.94 -6.24
N MET A 214 -5.69 26.79 -7.00
CA MET A 214 -5.79 26.67 -8.45
C MET A 214 -5.58 27.99 -9.20
N ASP A 215 -5.45 27.91 -10.52
CA ASP A 215 -5.34 29.04 -11.44
C ASP A 215 -6.57 29.18 -12.36
N SER A 216 -6.59 30.24 -13.18
CA SER A 216 -7.70 30.58 -14.08
C SER A 216 -7.88 29.61 -15.26
N SER A 217 -6.93 28.70 -15.49
CA SER A 217 -7.07 27.62 -16.47
C SER A 217 -7.84 26.42 -15.90
N GLY A 218 -8.16 26.42 -14.61
CA GLY A 218 -8.73 25.28 -13.90
C GLY A 218 -7.70 24.26 -13.45
N THR A 219 -6.42 24.62 -13.44
CA THR A 219 -5.32 23.74 -13.04
C THR A 219 -5.00 23.93 -11.55
N PHE A 220 -4.77 22.82 -10.84
CA PHE A 220 -4.30 22.84 -9.45
C PHE A 220 -2.80 23.17 -9.42
N LYS A 221 -2.46 24.38 -8.97
CA LYS A 221 -1.07 24.82 -8.79
C LYS A 221 -0.47 24.41 -7.44
N ARG A 222 -1.32 24.00 -6.49
CA ARG A 222 -0.96 23.52 -5.16
C ARG A 222 -1.77 22.26 -4.83
N THR A 223 -1.35 21.14 -5.39
CA THR A 223 -2.01 19.84 -5.19
C THR A 223 -1.89 19.33 -3.75
N ASP A 224 -0.93 19.83 -2.98
CA ASP A 224 -0.82 19.61 -1.53
C ASP A 224 -1.93 20.27 -0.70
N LEU A 225 -2.70 21.19 -1.30
CA LEU A 225 -3.81 21.89 -0.65
C LEU A 225 -5.18 21.34 -1.03
N HIS A 226 -5.26 20.36 -1.94
CA HIS A 226 -6.52 19.74 -2.32
C HIS A 226 -6.52 18.29 -1.85
N VAL A 227 -7.59 17.89 -1.11
CA VAL A 227 -7.71 16.62 -0.37
C VAL A 227 -6.93 16.58 0.96
N ASN A 228 -6.40 17.72 1.44
CA ASN A 228 -5.70 17.80 2.73
C ASN A 228 -6.63 18.04 3.94
N GLY A 229 -7.96 17.99 3.75
CA GLY A 229 -8.90 18.21 4.83
C GLY A 229 -9.23 19.66 5.17
N VAL A 230 -8.65 20.63 4.47
CA VAL A 230 -8.86 22.07 4.71
C VAL A 230 -9.39 22.73 3.44
N VAL A 231 -10.44 23.55 3.59
CA VAL A 231 -10.95 24.35 2.48
C VAL A 231 -10.12 25.65 2.42
N ASN A 232 -9.27 25.76 1.41
CA ASN A 232 -8.43 26.94 1.21
C ASN A 232 -9.11 27.94 0.27
N PHE A 233 -9.42 29.12 0.79
CA PHE A 233 -9.85 30.27 0.01
C PHE A 233 -8.71 31.27 -0.13
N GLY A 234 -8.80 32.13 -1.13
CA GLY A 234 -7.99 33.32 -1.19
C GLY A 234 -8.57 34.43 -0.32
N GLN A 235 -7.97 34.62 0.84
CA GLN A 235 -7.49 35.95 1.19
C GLN A 235 -6.02 35.80 1.60
N ASN A 236 -5.16 36.66 1.07
CA ASN A 236 -3.88 36.96 1.69
C ASN A 236 -3.45 38.32 1.16
N PRO A 237 -2.85 39.12 2.04
CA PRO A 237 -3.45 40.19 2.84
C PRO A 237 -4.19 41.27 2.04
#